data_AF-A0A942LFZ3-F1
#
_entry.id   AF-A0A942LFZ3-F1
#
_cell.length_a   1.000
_cell.length_b   1.000
_cell.length_c   1.000
_cell.angle_alpha   90.00
_cell.angle_beta   90.00
_cell.angle_gamma   90.00
#
_symmetry.space_group_name_H-M   'P 1'
#
loop_
_entity.id
_entity.type
_entity.pdbx_description
1 polymer ?
#
loop_
_entity_poly.entity_id
_entity_poly.type
_entity_poly.pdbx_seq_one_letter_code
_entity_poly.pdbx_strand_id
1 'polypeptide(L)' 'MISLGYALISIANGLLIWTAMLLLLSTLFRWLWNITITRIFEIREITYWEALRLMAMAALLFGNGPGFNLKF' A
#
# COMPACT_ATOMS: atom_id res chain seq x y z
N MET A 1 3.54 -29.52 -20.64
CA MET A 1 3.44 -28.20 -21.31
C MET A 1 2.30 -27.32 -20.79
N ILE A 2 1.17 -27.87 -20.31
CA ILE A 2 -0.01 -27.08 -19.88
C ILE A 2 0.16 -26.47 -18.45
N SER A 3 0.94 -27.12 -17.57
CA SER A 3 1.16 -26.69 -16.17
C SER A 3 1.87 -25.32 -16.02
N LEU A 4 2.81 -24.98 -16.90
CA LEU A 4 3.56 -23.71 -16.82
C LEU A 4 2.65 -22.50 -17.10
N GLY A 5 1.70 -22.65 -18.03
CA GLY A 5 0.75 -21.58 -18.39
C GLY A 5 -0.17 -21.20 -17.23
N TYR A 6 -0.72 -22.19 -16.52
CA TYR A 6 -1.57 -21.93 -15.35
C TYR A 6 -0.79 -21.26 -14.20
N ALA A 7 0.47 -21.64 -13.99
CA ALA A 7 1.32 -21.03 -12.97
C ALA A 7 1.54 -19.53 -13.24
N LEU A 8 1.83 -19.15 -14.49
CA LEU A 8 2.02 -17.75 -14.86
C LEU A 8 0.73 -16.92 -14.69
N ILE A 9 -0.42 -17.48 -15.06
CA ILE A 9 -1.73 -16.82 -14.89
C ILE A 9 -2.05 -16.63 -13.40
N SER A 10 -1.76 -17.64 -12.57
CA SER A 10 -1.97 -17.55 -11.11
C SER A 10 -1.11 -16.45 -10.48
N ILE A 11 0.17 -16.37 -10.85
CA ILE A 11 1.08 -15.31 -10.38
C ILE A 11 0.57 -13.93 -10.81
N ALA A 12 0.18 -13.78 -12.09
CA ALA A 12 -0.34 -12.53 -12.61
C ALA A 12 -1.62 -12.08 -11.87
N ASN A 13 -2.55 -12.99 -11.62
CA ASN A 13 -3.76 -12.71 -10.84
C ASN A 13 -3.44 -12.29 -9.40
N GLY A 14 -2.49 -12.98 -8.74
CA GLY A 14 -2.06 -12.61 -7.40
C GLY A 14 -1.44 -11.21 -7.34
N LEU A 15 -0.60 -10.87 -8.32
CA LEU A 15 0.05 -9.56 -8.42
C LEU A 15 -0.96 -8.44 -8.73
N LEU A 16 -1.97 -8.74 -9.54
CA LEU A 16 -3.08 -7.84 -9.83
C LEU A 16 -3.90 -7.54 -8.56
N ILE A 17 -4.28 -8.57 -7.80
CA ILE A 17 -5.03 -8.42 -6.54
C ILE A 17 -4.22 -7.61 -5.53
N TRP A 18 -2.93 -7.93 -5.37
CA TRP A 18 -2.05 -7.19 -4.47
C TRP A 18 -2.00 -5.71 -4.84
N THR A 19 -1.73 -5.40 -6.12
CA THR A 19 -1.63 -4.02 -6.60
C THR A 19 -2.96 -3.27 -6.39
N ALA A 20 -4.09 -3.92 -6.68
CA ALA A 20 -5.41 -3.35 -6.46
C ALA A 20 -5.65 -3.03 -4.97
N MET A 21 -5.29 -3.93 -4.06
CA MET A 21 -5.38 -3.70 -2.62
C MET A 21 -4.53 -2.52 -2.16
N LEU A 22 -3.29 -2.40 -2.66
CA LEU A 22 -2.42 -1.25 -2.34
C LEU A 22 -3.01 0.08 -2.81
N LEU A 23 -3.57 0.12 -4.03
CA LEU A 23 -4.19 1.33 -4.57
C LEU A 23 -5.46 1.73 -3.78
N LEU A 24 -6.28 0.75 -3.39
CA LEU A 24 -7.44 0.96 -2.53
C LEU A 24 -7.03 1.49 -1.16
N LEU A 25 -6.04 0.87 -0.53
CA LEU A 25 -5.54 1.28 0.78
C LEU A 25 -4.94 2.69 0.73
N SER A 26 -4.18 3.02 -0.32
CA SER A 26 -3.64 4.38 -0.55
C SER A 26 -4.74 5.42 -0.72
N THR A 27 -5.83 5.05 -1.41
CA THR A 27 -6.99 5.96 -1.58
C THR A 27 -7.68 6.20 -0.24
N LEU A 28 -7.92 5.14 0.52
CA LEU A 28 -8.55 5.23 1.85
C LEU A 28 -7.68 6.02 2.82
N PHE A 29 -6.37 5.78 2.83
CA PHE A 29 -5.42 6.50 3.67
C PHE A 29 -5.38 7.99 3.33
N ARG A 30 -5.32 8.34 2.05
CA ARG A 30 -5.41 9.75 1.60
C ARG A 30 -6.71 10.39 2.09
N TRP A 31 -7.83 9.71 1.90
CA TRP A 31 -9.13 10.24 2.30
C TRP A 31 -9.19 10.47 3.80
N LEU A 32 -8.78 9.48 4.60
CA LEU A 32 -8.74 9.59 6.06
C LEU A 32 -7.81 10.70 6.53
N TRP A 33 -6.63 10.82 5.93
CA TRP A 33 -5.66 11.87 6.24
C TRP A 33 -6.21 13.26 5.95
N ASN A 34 -6.85 13.44 4.78
CA ASN A 34 -7.40 14.72 4.35
C ASN A 34 -8.65 15.18 5.13
N ILE A 35 -9.33 14.28 5.83
CA ILE A 35 -10.45 14.68 6.71
C ILE A 35 -10.01 14.89 8.17
N THR A 36 -8.97 14.20 8.63
CA THR A 36 -8.53 14.21 10.03
C THR A 36 -7.32 15.12 10.23
N ILE A 37 -6.18 14.77 9.65
CA ILE A 37 -4.88 15.42 9.94
C ILE A 37 -4.84 16.84 9.38
N THR A 38 -5.19 17.03 8.12
CA THR A 38 -5.27 18.37 7.50
C THR A 38 -6.22 19.30 8.24
N ARG A 39 -7.32 18.76 8.78
CA ARG A 39 -8.30 19.56 9.53
C ARG A 39 -7.85 19.88 10.95
N ILE A 40 -7.20 18.94 11.64
CA ILE A 40 -6.73 19.12 13.02
C ILE A 40 -5.48 20.01 13.07
N PHE A 41 -4.56 19.82 12.13
CA PHE A 41 -3.27 20.50 12.11
C PHE A 41 -3.23 21.68 11.13
N GLU A 42 -4.34 21.97 10.44
CA GLU A 42 -4.47 23.05 9.44
C GLU A 42 -3.37 23.03 8.35
N ILE A 43 -2.90 21.82 7.99
CA ILE A 43 -1.88 21.62 6.96
C ILE A 43 -2.49 21.36 5.57
N ARG A 44 -1.66 21.52 4.52
CA ARG A 44 -2.05 21.25 3.13
C ARG A 44 -2.50 19.80 2.93
N GLU A 45 -3.55 19.63 2.13
CA GLU A 45 -4.02 18.31 1.68
C GLU A 45 -2.96 17.54 0.89
N ILE A 46 -2.93 16.22 1.12
CA ILE A 46 -2.04 15.32 0.40
C ILE A 46 -2.71 14.80 -0.89
N THR A 47 -1.94 14.77 -1.96
CA THR A 47 -2.32 14.18 -3.24
C THR A 47 -2.16 12.65 -3.20
N TYR A 48 -2.71 11.97 -4.20
CA TYR A 48 -2.65 10.50 -4.30
C TYR A 48 -1.21 9.96 -4.25
N TRP A 49 -0.30 10.58 -5.01
CA TRP A 49 1.11 10.20 -5.06
C TRP A 49 1.87 10.56 -3.78
N GLU A 50 1.44 11.58 -3.02
CA GLU A 50 2.00 11.89 -1.69
C GLU A 50 1.58 10.83 -0.66
N ALA A 51 0.30 10.44 -0.64
CA ALA A 51 -0.21 9.39 0.24
C ALA A 51 0.49 8.05 0.00
N LEU A 52 0.69 7.65 -1.27
CA LEU A 52 1.41 6.43 -1.64
C LEU A 52 2.85 6.44 -1.11
N ARG A 53 3.57 7.57 -1.30
CA ARG A 53 4.95 7.73 -0.81
C ARG A 53 5.03 7.69 0.71
N LEU A 54 4.08 8.34 1.40
CA LEU A 54 4.00 8.31 2.86
C LEU A 54 3.73 6.89 3.38
N MET A 55 2.83 6.15 2.74
CA MET A 55 2.61 4.74 3.08
C MET A 55 3.86 3.88 2.85
N ALA A 56 4.58 4.10 1.75
CA ALA A 56 5.84 3.40 1.49
C ALA A 56 6.89 3.72 2.55
N MET A 57 7.04 4.99 2.94
CA MET A 57 7.94 5.39 4.03
C MET A 57 7.49 4.79 5.37
N ALA A 58 6.20 4.79 5.67
CA ALA A 58 5.67 4.16 6.88
C ALA A 58 5.93 2.64 6.90
N ALA A 59 5.79 1.97 5.76
CA ALA A 59 6.13 0.56 5.62
C ALA A 59 7.64 0.30 5.75
N LEU A 60 8.50 1.22 5.34
CA LEU A 60 9.95 1.08 5.54
C LEU A 60 10.37 1.35 7.00
N LEU A 61 9.78 2.36 7.64
CA LEU A 61 10.15 2.81 8.99
C LEU A 61 9.51 1.96 10.09
N PHE A 62 8.26 1.54 9.90
CA PHE A 62 7.47 0.80 10.88
C PHE A 62 7.20 -0.65 10.45
N GLY A 63 7.57 -1.03 9.22
CA GLY A 63 7.34 -2.39 8.72
C GLY A 63 8.38 -3.36 9.22
N ASN A 64 8.11 -3.92 10.39
CA ASN A 64 8.32 -5.34 10.65
C ASN A 64 7.26 -6.12 9.81
N GLY A 65 7.42 -6.13 8.48
CA GLY A 65 6.43 -6.68 7.55
C GLY A 65 6.26 -8.20 7.67
N PRO A 66 5.18 -8.82 7.13
CA PRO A 66 5.00 -10.27 7.09
C PRO A 66 6.10 -10.92 6.22
N GLY A 67 7.26 -11.18 6.83
CA GLY A 67 8.50 -11.62 6.19
C GLY A 67 9.77 -11.08 6.87
N PHE A 68 9.69 -9.96 7.58
CA PHE A 68 10.74 -9.46 8.46
C PHE A 68 10.34 -9.77 9.90
N ASN A 69 10.73 -10.94 10.41
CA ASN A 69 10.71 -11.24 11.84
C ASN A 69 12.08 -10.87 12.41
N LEU A 70 12.41 -9.58 12.48
CA LEU A 70 13.58 -9.18 13.27
C LEU A 70 13.13 -9.17 14.73
N LYS A 71 13.42 -10.28 15.41
CA LYS A 71 13.44 -10.32 16.87
C LYS A 71 14.56 -9.39 17.31
N PHE A 72 14.17 -8.20 17.76
CA PHE A 72 14.97 -7.45 18.72
C PHE A 72 14.57 -7.90 20.12
#